data_AF-A0A382NM94-F1
#
_entry.id   AF-A0A382NM94-F1
#
_cell.length_a   1.000
_cell.length_b   1.000
_cell.length_c   1.000
_cell.angle_alpha   90.00
_cell.angle_beta   90.00
_cell.angle_gamma   90.00
#
_symmetry.space_group_name_H-M   'P 1'
#
loop_
_entity.id
_entity.type
_entity.pdbx_description
1 polymer ?
#
loop_
_entity_poly.entity_id
_entity_poly.type
_entity_poly.pdbx_seq_one_letter_code
_entity_poly.pdbx_strand_id
1 'polypeptide(L)'
;MQQIYIICISLFFYGYAQTIQLNEVVSSNASILFDEDDDTPDWFELYNSSDQEIDLNGYGITDDAGELDKWTFPSIILDPADFLVIFASDKDRKELVAQWDAVINWGDDWSYWPGTSAPVSNWDDPETDISDWSTGPSGFGYGDNDDNTDLGQIISVFTRKTFQIDNPTIITKALFHIDYDDGYVAYLNGVEFSRRNMGAPNTQVYYNETTTGLHEAEIYSGGFPEEITIDLNDFPLVSGDNTLAIEVHNYSTGSSDLSCIPFLTLGYNVEQDGVQDPHPSMQLPNSYLHTNFKISSSGEDLILSDNQDIVLDSIFSGEIETDMSFGRYLESSSWVLFA
;
A
#
# COMPACT_ATOMS: atom_id res chain seq x y z
N MET A 1 -56.36 8.06 57.03
CA MET A 1 -55.44 7.32 56.13
C MET A 1 -54.52 8.33 55.50
N GLN A 2 -53.25 8.33 55.91
CA GLN A 2 -52.23 9.26 55.41
C GLN A 2 -51.66 8.64 54.12
N GLN A 3 -51.86 9.30 52.98
CA GLN A 3 -51.28 8.87 51.70
C GLN A 3 -49.81 9.27 51.67
N ILE A 4 -48.94 8.26 51.57
CA ILE A 4 -47.51 8.43 51.33
C ILE A 4 -47.32 8.51 49.82
N TYR A 5 -46.79 9.62 49.34
CA TYR A 5 -46.35 9.77 47.95
C TYR A 5 -44.87 9.40 47.88
N ILE A 6 -44.57 8.31 47.17
CA ILE A 6 -43.19 7.92 46.84
C ILE A 6 -42.82 8.68 45.57
N ILE A 7 -41.89 9.63 45.69
CA ILE A 7 -41.26 10.29 44.55
C ILE A 7 -40.05 9.42 44.18
N CYS A 8 -40.15 8.68 43.07
CA CYS A 8 -38.99 8.02 42.46
C CYS A 8 -38.17 9.09 41.72
N ILE A 9 -36.99 9.40 42.25
CA ILE A 9 -35.98 10.17 41.53
C ILE A 9 -35.16 9.16 40.71
N SER A 10 -35.38 9.14 39.40
CA SER A 10 -34.50 8.45 38.46
C SER A 10 -33.22 9.28 38.27
N LEU A 11 -32.13 8.83 38.88
CA LEU A 11 -30.79 9.29 38.57
C LEU A 11 -30.38 8.71 37.22
N PHE A 12 -30.33 9.54 36.18
CA PHE A 12 -29.65 9.20 34.93
C PHE A 12 -28.14 9.34 35.18
N PHE A 13 -27.44 8.21 35.27
CA PHE A 13 -25.99 8.20 35.08
C PHE A 13 -25.73 8.27 33.57
N TYR A 14 -25.17 9.39 33.11
CA TYR A 14 -24.49 9.41 31.82
C TYR A 14 -23.19 8.63 32.00
N GLY A 15 -23.20 7.34 31.66
CA GLY A 15 -21.96 6.68 31.31
C GLY A 15 -21.51 7.28 29.98
N TYR A 16 -20.30 7.85 29.92
CA TYR A 16 -19.66 8.06 28.62
C TYR A 16 -19.57 6.67 27.99
N ALA A 17 -20.23 6.49 26.85
CA ALA A 17 -20.10 5.26 26.09
C ALA A 17 -18.63 5.12 25.70
N GLN A 18 -18.05 3.94 25.94
CA GLN A 18 -16.74 3.60 25.39
C GLN A 18 -16.82 3.71 23.86
N THR A 19 -15.88 4.43 23.27
CA THR A 19 -15.80 4.71 21.82
C THR A 19 -14.35 5.00 21.43
N ILE A 20 -14.10 5.59 20.27
CA ILE A 20 -12.77 6.05 19.88
C ILE A 20 -12.35 7.23 20.77
N GLN A 21 -11.12 7.19 21.26
CA GLN A 21 -10.52 8.26 22.05
C GLN A 21 -9.13 8.61 21.54
N LEU A 22 -8.68 9.84 21.83
CA LEU A 22 -7.28 10.22 21.67
C LEU A 22 -6.49 9.54 22.78
N ASN A 23 -5.42 8.84 22.42
CA ASN A 23 -4.63 8.06 23.37
C ASN A 23 -3.27 8.69 23.67
N GLU A 24 -2.57 9.19 22.64
CA GLU A 24 -1.22 9.72 22.77
C GLU A 24 -0.99 10.84 21.74
N VAL A 25 -0.13 11.81 22.09
CA VAL A 25 0.22 12.95 21.23
C VAL A 25 1.71 13.29 21.38
N VAL A 26 2.35 13.58 20.25
CA VAL A 26 3.70 14.14 20.16
C VAL A 26 3.66 15.38 19.26
N SER A 27 4.15 16.52 19.77
CA SER A 27 4.23 17.81 19.05
C SER A 27 5.66 18.26 18.76
N SER A 28 6.63 17.37 18.99
CA SER A 28 8.03 17.56 18.61
C SER A 28 8.74 16.20 18.50
N ASN A 29 8.63 15.54 17.36
CA ASN A 29 9.35 14.30 17.06
C ASN A 29 10.65 14.60 16.31
N ALA A 30 11.78 14.07 16.76
CA ALA A 30 13.09 14.27 16.15
C ALA A 30 13.78 12.96 15.81
N SER A 31 13.53 11.87 16.55
CA SER A 31 14.25 10.61 16.35
C SER A 31 13.50 9.32 16.69
N ILE A 32 12.25 9.41 17.13
CA ILE A 32 11.52 8.24 17.65
C ILE A 32 10.77 7.51 16.54
N LEU A 33 9.95 8.22 15.77
CA LEU A 33 9.09 7.62 14.76
C LEU A 33 9.34 8.29 13.40
N PHE A 34 9.63 7.50 12.38
CA PHE A 34 9.83 7.97 11.02
C PHE A 34 8.60 7.66 10.18
N ASP A 35 8.22 8.58 9.30
CA ASP A 35 7.22 8.30 8.28
C ASP A 35 7.83 7.61 7.05
N GLU A 36 7.01 7.34 6.03
CA GLU A 36 7.43 6.66 4.81
C GLU A 36 8.40 7.47 3.92
N ASP A 37 8.64 8.74 4.22
CA ASP A 37 9.60 9.60 3.52
C ASP A 37 10.91 9.81 4.32
N ASP A 38 11.13 9.02 5.39
CA ASP A 38 12.22 9.20 6.35
C ASP A 38 12.18 10.55 7.10
N ASP A 39 11.03 11.23 7.16
CA ASP A 39 10.82 12.41 8.00
C ASP A 39 10.38 12.00 9.42
N THR A 40 10.41 12.95 10.36
CA THR A 40 9.93 12.75 11.75
C THR A 40 8.78 13.71 12.10
N PRO A 41 7.58 13.57 11.51
CA PRO A 41 6.47 14.47 11.81
C PRO A 41 5.94 14.29 13.24
N ASP A 42 5.20 15.29 13.69
CA ASP A 42 4.31 15.19 14.85
C ASP A 42 3.29 14.08 14.59
N TRP A 43 2.76 13.47 15.65
CA TRP A 43 1.80 12.39 15.52
C TRP A 43 0.87 12.31 16.72
N PHE A 44 -0.24 11.63 16.53
CA PHE A 44 -1.17 11.28 17.58
C PHE A 44 -1.67 9.85 17.37
N GLU A 45 -2.17 9.25 18.43
CA GLU A 45 -2.69 7.90 18.44
C GLU A 45 -4.17 7.90 18.84
N LEU A 46 -4.97 7.11 18.13
CA LEU A 46 -6.33 6.77 18.51
C LEU A 46 -6.38 5.38 19.13
N TYR A 47 -7.32 5.20 20.05
CA TYR A 47 -7.61 3.91 20.67
C TYR A 47 -9.10 3.60 20.61
N ASN A 48 -9.46 2.40 20.15
CA ASN A 48 -10.82 1.90 20.26
C ASN A 48 -11.07 1.30 21.64
N SER A 49 -11.64 2.10 22.54
CA SER A 49 -11.96 1.66 23.91
C SER A 49 -13.21 0.81 24.04
N SER A 50 -13.93 0.58 22.94
CA SER A 50 -15.20 -0.16 22.93
C SER A 50 -14.99 -1.67 22.77
N ASP A 51 -16.07 -2.44 22.87
CA ASP A 51 -16.09 -3.89 22.62
C ASP A 51 -16.58 -4.25 21.20
N GLN A 52 -16.74 -3.26 20.33
CA GLN A 52 -17.15 -3.41 18.93
C GLN A 52 -16.08 -2.86 17.98
N GLU A 53 -16.06 -3.42 16.78
CA GLU A 53 -15.38 -2.85 15.63
C GLU A 53 -15.99 -1.47 15.29
N ILE A 54 -15.16 -0.49 14.95
CA ILE A 54 -15.58 0.86 14.56
C ILE A 54 -14.95 1.23 13.21
N ASP A 55 -15.80 1.60 12.24
CA ASP A 55 -15.36 2.25 10.99
C ASP A 55 -15.24 3.77 11.21
N LEU A 56 -14.03 4.30 11.03
CA LEU A 56 -13.72 5.72 11.17
C LEU A 56 -14.20 6.58 10.01
N ASN A 57 -14.86 6.01 8.98
CA ASN A 57 -15.31 6.77 7.82
C ASN A 57 -16.09 8.04 8.19
N GLY A 58 -15.53 9.19 7.82
CA GLY A 58 -16.12 10.50 8.04
C GLY A 58 -15.97 11.07 9.45
N TYR A 59 -15.28 10.38 10.36
CA TYR A 59 -14.86 10.98 11.64
C TYR A 59 -13.95 12.18 11.36
N GLY A 60 -13.98 13.19 12.21
CA GLY A 60 -13.19 14.42 12.07
C GLY A 60 -12.10 14.53 13.14
N ILE A 61 -10.90 14.97 12.74
CA ILE A 61 -9.85 15.45 13.64
C ILE A 61 -9.50 16.89 13.26
N THR A 62 -9.35 17.75 14.27
CA THR A 62 -9.05 19.16 14.05
C THR A 62 -8.21 19.77 15.17
N ASP A 63 -7.45 20.79 14.81
CA ASP A 63 -6.78 21.75 15.70
C ASP A 63 -7.58 23.07 15.87
N ASP A 64 -8.74 23.20 15.19
CA ASP A 64 -9.61 24.37 15.21
C ASP A 64 -11.03 23.98 15.63
N ALA A 65 -11.44 24.40 16.83
CA ALA A 65 -12.78 24.17 17.36
C ALA A 65 -13.92 24.78 16.51
N GLY A 66 -13.61 25.65 15.55
CA GLY A 66 -14.54 26.19 14.56
C GLY A 66 -14.78 25.30 13.34
N GLU A 67 -13.97 24.27 13.12
CA GLU A 67 -13.95 23.41 11.93
C GLU A 67 -13.70 21.95 12.35
N LEU A 68 -14.73 21.25 12.84
CA LEU A 68 -14.61 19.87 13.36
C LEU A 68 -14.26 18.83 12.28
N ASP A 69 -14.54 19.14 11.02
CA ASP A 69 -14.27 18.32 9.84
C ASP A 69 -13.00 18.75 9.07
N LYS A 70 -12.10 19.52 9.72
CA LYS A 70 -10.86 20.03 9.09
C LYS A 70 -10.05 18.93 8.39
N TRP A 71 -9.90 17.79 9.05
CA TRP A 71 -9.43 16.57 8.39
C TRP A 71 -10.36 15.39 8.73
N THR A 72 -10.88 14.77 7.69
CA THR A 72 -11.78 13.62 7.82
C THR A 72 -11.07 12.30 7.53
N PHE A 73 -11.31 11.32 8.39
CA PHE A 73 -10.77 9.97 8.22
C PHE A 73 -11.41 9.27 7.00
N PRO A 74 -10.62 8.52 6.23
CA PRO A 74 -11.16 7.53 5.29
C PRO A 74 -11.81 6.37 6.06
N SER A 75 -12.42 5.43 5.33
CA SER A 75 -12.89 4.19 5.96
C SER A 75 -11.70 3.36 6.44
N ILE A 76 -11.58 3.24 7.76
CA ILE A 76 -10.59 2.45 8.46
C ILE A 76 -11.33 1.75 9.58
N ILE A 77 -11.20 0.44 9.59
CA ILE A 77 -11.81 -0.43 10.57
C ILE A 77 -10.83 -0.59 11.74
N LEU A 78 -11.25 -0.23 12.95
CA LEU A 78 -10.50 -0.48 14.18
C LEU A 78 -11.22 -1.51 15.04
N ASP A 79 -10.57 -2.64 15.30
CA ASP A 79 -11.09 -3.67 16.19
C ASP A 79 -11.10 -3.21 17.65
N PRO A 80 -11.85 -3.92 18.53
CA PRO A 80 -11.81 -3.67 19.96
C PRO A 80 -10.39 -3.71 20.52
N ALA A 81 -10.00 -2.66 21.23
CA ALA A 81 -8.67 -2.46 21.81
C ALA A 81 -7.51 -2.24 20.82
N ASP A 82 -7.80 -1.97 19.54
CA ASP A 82 -6.77 -1.57 18.57
C ASP A 82 -6.37 -0.10 18.72
N PHE A 83 -5.16 0.17 18.23
CA PHE A 83 -4.54 1.49 18.18
C PHE A 83 -4.26 1.89 16.73
N LEU A 84 -4.34 3.19 16.45
CA LEU A 84 -4.00 3.76 15.15
C LEU A 84 -3.14 5.01 15.34
N VAL A 85 -1.94 4.99 14.78
CA VAL A 85 -1.05 6.16 14.75
C VAL A 85 -1.29 6.95 13.47
N ILE A 86 -1.40 8.28 13.61
CA ILE A 86 -1.60 9.22 12.52
C ILE A 86 -0.56 10.33 12.65
N PHE A 87 0.12 10.64 11.55
CA PHE A 87 1.03 11.77 11.50
C PHE A 87 0.25 13.07 11.29
N ALA A 88 0.57 14.09 12.08
CA ALA A 88 0.15 15.46 11.85
C ALA A 88 1.28 16.21 11.12
N SER A 89 1.32 16.05 9.79
CA SER A 89 2.47 16.45 8.98
C SER A 89 2.19 17.52 7.93
N ASP A 90 0.92 17.93 7.74
CA ASP A 90 0.49 18.79 6.62
C ASP A 90 0.66 18.15 5.23
N LYS A 91 0.82 16.82 5.15
CA LYS A 91 0.95 16.08 3.88
C LYS A 91 -0.39 15.64 3.28
N ASP A 92 -1.48 15.63 4.06
CA ASP A 92 -2.84 15.26 3.66
C ASP A 92 -2.95 13.91 2.92
N ARG A 93 -2.38 12.84 3.49
CA ARG A 93 -2.41 11.48 2.93
C ARG A 93 -3.44 10.63 3.66
N LYS A 94 -4.38 10.07 2.89
CA LYS A 94 -5.48 9.23 3.41
C LYS A 94 -5.39 7.78 2.95
N GLU A 95 -4.38 7.44 2.16
CA GLU A 95 -4.19 6.09 1.64
C GLU A 95 -3.42 5.27 2.66
N LEU A 96 -4.15 4.42 3.40
CA LEU A 96 -3.58 3.44 4.31
C LEU A 96 -3.57 2.06 3.62
N VAL A 97 -2.45 1.36 3.76
CA VAL A 97 -2.33 -0.07 3.46
C VAL A 97 -2.37 -0.82 4.78
N ALA A 98 -3.51 -1.43 5.08
CA ALA A 98 -3.69 -2.31 6.24
C ALA A 98 -2.95 -3.65 6.03
N GLN A 99 -2.92 -4.15 4.78
CA GLN A 99 -2.30 -5.42 4.45
C GLN A 99 -1.75 -5.43 3.02
N TRP A 100 -0.59 -6.04 2.84
CA TRP A 100 0.00 -6.33 1.53
C TRP A 100 -0.31 -7.76 1.08
N ASP A 101 -0.56 -7.94 -0.20
CA ASP A 101 -0.82 -9.24 -0.82
C ASP A 101 -0.03 -9.41 -2.12
N ALA A 102 0.81 -10.44 -2.17
CA ALA A 102 1.56 -10.83 -3.35
C ALA A 102 0.69 -11.62 -4.32
N VAL A 103 -0.08 -10.90 -5.14
CA VAL A 103 -0.95 -11.50 -6.17
C VAL A 103 -0.17 -12.19 -7.29
N ILE A 104 1.09 -11.81 -7.49
CA ILE A 104 2.03 -12.46 -8.40
C ILE A 104 3.38 -12.57 -7.69
N ASN A 105 3.93 -13.78 -7.63
CA ASN A 105 5.22 -14.05 -6.99
C ASN A 105 6.19 -14.79 -7.93
N TRP A 106 7.47 -14.85 -7.54
CA TRP A 106 8.48 -15.63 -8.26
C TRP A 106 8.18 -17.13 -8.15
N GLY A 107 8.21 -17.81 -9.29
CA GLY A 107 7.89 -19.24 -9.42
C GLY A 107 6.43 -19.51 -9.77
N ASP A 108 5.58 -18.48 -9.80
CA ASP A 108 4.21 -18.59 -10.31
C ASP A 108 4.20 -19.06 -11.76
N ASP A 109 3.21 -19.84 -12.15
CA ASP A 109 3.02 -20.20 -13.56
C ASP A 109 2.49 -19.01 -14.39
N TRP A 110 3.09 -18.82 -15.57
CA TRP A 110 2.67 -17.87 -16.62
C TRP A 110 2.59 -18.56 -17.97
N SER A 111 1.87 -17.94 -18.91
CA SER A 111 2.06 -18.22 -20.33
C SER A 111 3.28 -17.46 -20.84
N TYR A 112 4.10 -18.09 -21.67
CA TYR A 112 5.27 -17.45 -22.27
C TYR A 112 5.48 -17.84 -23.75
N TRP A 113 6.18 -16.96 -24.46
CA TRP A 113 6.59 -17.12 -25.85
C TRP A 113 8.07 -16.76 -26.01
N PRO A 114 8.95 -17.73 -26.33
CA PRO A 114 10.35 -17.44 -26.62
C PRO A 114 10.47 -16.63 -27.92
N GLY A 115 11.23 -15.54 -27.89
CA GLY A 115 11.51 -14.62 -29.01
C GLY A 115 12.36 -15.20 -30.12
N THR A 116 12.03 -16.40 -30.59
CA THR A 116 12.60 -17.03 -31.80
C THR A 116 11.80 -16.67 -33.06
N SER A 117 10.58 -16.18 -32.87
CA SER A 117 9.69 -15.64 -33.89
C SER A 117 8.72 -14.64 -33.27
N ALA A 118 8.05 -13.83 -34.09
CA ALA A 118 7.06 -12.87 -33.60
C ALA A 118 5.88 -13.60 -32.91
N PRO A 119 5.43 -13.14 -31.73
CA PRO A 119 4.19 -13.62 -31.14
C PRO A 119 2.98 -13.19 -31.99
N VAL A 120 1.80 -13.68 -31.59
CA VAL A 120 0.53 -13.17 -32.14
C VAL A 120 0.45 -11.65 -31.98
N SER A 121 -0.15 -10.96 -32.95
CA SER A 121 -0.36 -9.50 -32.84
C SER A 121 -1.26 -9.18 -31.65
N ASN A 122 -0.96 -8.07 -30.94
CA ASN A 122 -1.67 -7.64 -29.73
C ASN A 122 -1.68 -8.71 -28.62
N TRP A 123 -0.59 -9.47 -28.48
CA TRP A 123 -0.47 -10.53 -27.47
C TRP A 123 -0.69 -10.02 -26.03
N ASP A 124 -0.41 -8.75 -25.79
CA ASP A 124 -0.57 -8.02 -24.53
C ASP A 124 -2.04 -7.67 -24.20
N ASP A 125 -2.94 -7.69 -25.20
CA ASP A 125 -4.38 -7.46 -25.02
C ASP A 125 -5.01 -8.68 -24.29
N PRO A 126 -5.78 -8.45 -23.20
CA PRO A 126 -6.45 -9.53 -22.45
C PRO A 126 -7.34 -10.44 -23.31
N GLU A 127 -7.96 -9.90 -24.36
CA GLU A 127 -8.89 -10.63 -25.22
C GLU A 127 -8.19 -11.44 -26.32
N THR A 128 -6.87 -11.26 -26.50
CA THR A 128 -6.10 -12.01 -27.49
C THR A 128 -5.93 -13.45 -27.05
N ASP A 129 -6.29 -14.38 -27.93
CA ASP A 129 -6.10 -15.81 -27.74
C ASP A 129 -4.61 -16.17 -27.82
N ILE A 130 -4.08 -16.72 -26.73
CA ILE A 130 -2.71 -17.21 -26.60
C ILE A 130 -2.66 -18.69 -26.25
N SER A 131 -3.70 -19.48 -26.56
CA SER A 131 -3.75 -20.90 -26.19
C SER A 131 -2.57 -21.72 -26.73
N ASP A 132 -1.89 -21.21 -27.75
CA ASP A 132 -0.70 -21.82 -28.36
C ASP A 132 0.62 -21.50 -27.60
N TRP A 133 0.57 -20.65 -26.58
CA TRP A 133 1.74 -20.33 -25.75
C TRP A 133 2.06 -21.46 -24.78
N SER A 134 3.35 -21.64 -24.52
CA SER A 134 3.82 -22.55 -23.48
C SER A 134 3.49 -21.98 -22.11
N THR A 135 3.44 -22.83 -21.08
CA THR A 135 3.29 -22.41 -19.68
C THR A 135 4.51 -22.84 -18.86
N GLY A 136 4.92 -22.02 -17.91
CA GLY A 136 6.01 -22.35 -17.00
C GLY A 136 6.14 -21.35 -15.85
N PRO A 137 6.89 -21.71 -14.80
CA PRO A 137 7.12 -20.85 -13.64
C PRO A 137 7.97 -19.61 -13.99
N SER A 138 7.68 -18.46 -13.37
CA SER A 138 8.44 -17.22 -13.53
C SER A 138 9.88 -17.31 -13.03
N GLY A 139 10.76 -16.45 -13.53
CA GLY A 139 12.19 -16.78 -13.70
C GLY A 139 12.42 -17.28 -15.12
N PHE A 140 12.01 -16.47 -16.11
CA PHE A 140 12.17 -16.78 -17.52
C PHE A 140 13.50 -16.21 -18.01
N GLY A 141 14.33 -17.05 -18.61
CA GLY A 141 15.66 -16.59 -18.93
C GLY A 141 16.64 -17.68 -19.28
N TYR A 142 17.90 -17.33 -19.15
CA TYR A 142 19.04 -18.24 -19.14
C TYR A 142 20.20 -17.51 -18.45
N GLY A 143 21.11 -18.23 -17.82
CA GLY A 143 22.23 -17.60 -17.11
C GLY A 143 21.92 -17.43 -15.62
N ASP A 144 22.87 -16.93 -14.83
CA ASP A 144 22.73 -16.52 -13.41
C ASP A 144 22.16 -17.51 -12.35
N ASN A 145 21.56 -18.63 -12.75
CA ASN A 145 20.93 -19.67 -11.92
C ASN A 145 19.70 -19.21 -11.13
N ASP A 146 18.97 -18.22 -11.65
CA ASP A 146 17.65 -17.75 -11.18
C ASP A 146 16.50 -18.14 -12.14
N ASP A 147 16.80 -18.89 -13.20
CA ASP A 147 15.82 -19.35 -14.17
C ASP A 147 15.04 -20.60 -13.71
N ASN A 148 13.76 -20.43 -13.36
CA ASN A 148 12.85 -21.58 -13.22
C ASN A 148 12.39 -22.10 -14.59
N THR A 149 12.33 -21.23 -15.60
CA THR A 149 12.07 -21.57 -17.00
C THR A 149 13.28 -21.15 -17.85
N ASP A 150 14.20 -22.10 -18.04
CA ASP A 150 15.37 -21.96 -18.91
C ASP A 150 14.97 -22.04 -20.40
N LEU A 151 15.31 -21.00 -21.15
CA LEU A 151 14.97 -20.82 -22.57
C LEU A 151 16.18 -21.03 -23.49
N GLY A 152 17.38 -21.17 -22.94
CA GLY A 152 18.64 -21.04 -23.66
C GLY A 152 18.81 -19.65 -24.30
N GLN A 153 19.93 -19.45 -24.99
CA GLN A 153 20.30 -18.15 -25.53
C GLN A 153 19.28 -17.61 -26.56
N ILE A 154 18.59 -16.52 -26.18
CA ILE A 154 17.58 -15.82 -26.98
C ILE A 154 17.73 -14.30 -26.84
N ILE A 155 17.09 -13.55 -27.74
CA ILE A 155 17.08 -12.08 -27.64
C ILE A 155 15.97 -11.59 -26.72
N SER A 156 14.82 -12.27 -26.69
CA SER A 156 13.66 -11.80 -25.94
C SER A 156 12.75 -12.93 -25.49
N VAL A 157 11.96 -12.66 -24.47
CA VAL A 157 10.83 -13.48 -24.04
C VAL A 157 9.62 -12.60 -23.81
N PHE A 158 8.44 -13.10 -24.18
CA PHE A 158 7.16 -12.47 -23.94
C PHE A 158 6.39 -13.32 -22.92
N THR A 159 5.80 -12.71 -21.91
CA THR A 159 5.11 -13.40 -20.82
C THR A 159 3.76 -12.75 -20.55
N ARG A 160 2.77 -13.55 -20.18
CA ARG A 160 1.43 -13.08 -19.83
C ARG A 160 0.83 -13.91 -18.70
N LYS A 161 0.26 -13.24 -17.71
CA LYS A 161 -0.45 -13.86 -16.60
C LYS A 161 -1.75 -13.13 -16.32
N THR A 162 -2.79 -13.93 -16.15
CA THR A 162 -4.09 -13.46 -15.67
C THR A 162 -4.17 -13.69 -14.17
N PHE A 163 -4.68 -12.71 -13.44
CA PHE A 163 -4.95 -12.77 -12.00
C PHE A 163 -6.35 -12.22 -11.71
N GLN A 164 -6.91 -12.61 -10.57
CA GLN A 164 -8.28 -12.26 -10.18
C GLN A 164 -8.27 -11.14 -9.14
N ILE A 165 -9.21 -10.21 -9.28
CA ILE A 165 -9.50 -9.19 -8.27
C ILE A 165 -10.99 -9.24 -7.95
N ASP A 166 -11.33 -9.54 -6.70
CA ASP A 166 -12.75 -9.62 -6.31
C ASP A 166 -13.36 -8.22 -6.22
N ASN A 167 -12.72 -7.33 -5.46
CA ASN A 167 -13.18 -5.96 -5.26
C ASN A 167 -12.01 -4.96 -5.42
N PRO A 168 -11.94 -4.22 -6.54
CA PRO A 168 -10.87 -3.24 -6.72
C PRO A 168 -11.02 -2.01 -5.81
N THR A 169 -12.18 -1.75 -5.19
CA THR A 169 -12.41 -0.51 -4.42
C THR A 169 -11.69 -0.50 -3.06
N ILE A 170 -11.18 -1.65 -2.61
CA ILE A 170 -10.41 -1.78 -1.36
C ILE A 170 -8.90 -1.74 -1.60
N ILE A 171 -8.47 -1.65 -2.87
CA ILE A 171 -7.07 -1.54 -3.24
C ILE A 171 -6.67 -0.06 -3.18
N THR A 172 -5.72 0.26 -2.32
CA THR A 172 -5.17 1.61 -2.19
C THR A 172 -3.83 1.75 -2.90
N LYS A 173 -3.08 0.65 -3.10
CA LYS A 173 -1.76 0.70 -3.74
C LYS A 173 -1.52 -0.53 -4.60
N ALA A 174 -0.83 -0.35 -5.72
CA ALA A 174 -0.36 -1.44 -6.57
C ALA A 174 1.12 -1.23 -6.90
N LEU A 175 1.94 -2.21 -6.55
CA LEU A 175 3.38 -2.19 -6.74
C LEU A 175 3.79 -3.31 -7.68
N PHE A 176 4.42 -2.93 -8.79
CA PHE A 176 5.07 -3.85 -9.70
C PHE A 176 6.56 -3.86 -9.39
N HIS A 177 7.10 -5.03 -9.10
CA HIS A 177 8.54 -5.21 -9.01
C HIS A 177 9.02 -6.11 -10.14
N ILE A 178 10.20 -5.83 -10.68
CA ILE A 178 10.81 -6.70 -11.68
C ILE A 178 12.32 -6.74 -11.52
N ASP A 179 12.87 -7.96 -11.53
CA ASP A 179 14.29 -8.18 -11.79
C ASP A 179 14.45 -8.60 -13.25
N TYR A 180 15.30 -7.88 -13.99
CA TYR A 180 15.40 -8.02 -15.44
C TYR A 180 16.80 -7.80 -15.98
N ASP A 181 17.06 -8.36 -17.15
CA ASP A 181 18.28 -8.13 -17.93
C ASP A 181 17.92 -8.27 -19.42
N ASP A 182 18.06 -7.25 -20.28
CA ASP A 182 18.67 -5.92 -20.11
C ASP A 182 17.63 -4.77 -20.14
N GLY A 183 16.40 -5.06 -20.55
CA GLY A 183 15.35 -4.08 -20.77
C GLY A 183 14.00 -4.73 -20.95
N TYR A 184 12.94 -3.98 -20.65
CA TYR A 184 11.59 -4.52 -20.68
C TYR A 184 10.53 -3.50 -21.11
N VAL A 185 9.36 -4.02 -21.46
CA VAL A 185 8.10 -3.28 -21.54
C VAL A 185 7.02 -4.07 -20.78
N ALA A 186 6.26 -3.39 -19.92
CA ALA A 186 5.23 -3.99 -19.10
C ALA A 186 3.86 -3.33 -19.35
N TYR A 187 2.83 -4.16 -19.42
CA TYR A 187 1.47 -3.80 -19.76
C TYR A 187 0.51 -4.32 -18.70
N LEU A 188 -0.44 -3.49 -18.27
CA LEU A 188 -1.56 -3.88 -17.43
C LEU A 188 -2.84 -3.72 -18.25
N ASN A 189 -3.59 -4.82 -18.39
CA ASN A 189 -4.83 -4.86 -19.17
C ASN A 189 -4.67 -4.29 -20.60
N GLY A 190 -3.54 -4.60 -21.26
CA GLY A 190 -3.23 -4.15 -22.62
C GLY A 190 -2.75 -2.70 -22.73
N VAL A 191 -2.48 -2.02 -21.61
CA VAL A 191 -1.95 -0.64 -21.60
C VAL A 191 -0.54 -0.63 -21.03
N GLU A 192 0.41 -0.08 -21.80
CA GLU A 192 1.81 0.09 -21.37
C GLU A 192 1.87 1.06 -20.17
N PHE A 193 2.42 0.59 -19.04
CA PHE A 193 2.61 1.42 -17.84
C PHE A 193 4.07 1.61 -17.46
N SER A 194 4.97 0.71 -17.89
CA SER A 194 6.40 0.84 -17.62
C SER A 194 7.26 0.28 -18.76
N ARG A 195 8.44 0.88 -18.93
CA ARG A 195 9.41 0.57 -19.98
C ARG A 195 10.80 0.94 -19.50
N ARG A 196 11.79 0.09 -19.76
CA ARG A 196 13.21 0.33 -19.50
C ARG A 196 14.04 -0.10 -20.69
N ASN A 197 14.99 0.73 -21.10
CA ASN A 197 15.95 0.45 -22.18
C ASN A 197 15.34 0.02 -23.53
N MET A 198 14.08 0.37 -23.81
CA MET A 198 13.40 -0.02 -25.05
C MET A 198 12.79 1.21 -25.72
N GLY A 199 13.46 1.84 -26.68
CA GLY A 199 12.84 2.85 -27.57
C GLY A 199 12.02 3.97 -26.89
N ALA A 200 11.05 4.51 -27.63
CA ALA A 200 10.13 5.53 -27.10
C ALA A 200 8.85 4.86 -26.52
N PRO A 201 8.20 5.46 -25.51
CA PRO A 201 6.95 4.92 -24.95
C PRO A 201 5.87 4.70 -26.00
N ASN A 202 5.07 3.64 -25.84
CA ASN A 202 3.97 3.25 -26.74
C ASN A 202 4.40 3.01 -28.19
N THR A 203 5.65 2.58 -28.41
CA THR A 203 6.12 2.16 -29.74
C THR A 203 6.29 0.65 -29.80
N GLN A 204 5.95 0.08 -30.96
CA GLN A 204 6.10 -1.35 -31.21
C GLN A 204 7.56 -1.76 -31.06
N VAL A 205 7.76 -2.79 -30.24
CA VAL A 205 9.02 -3.53 -30.12
C VAL A 205 8.88 -4.84 -30.89
N TYR A 206 9.90 -5.24 -31.64
CA TYR A 206 9.92 -6.53 -32.33
C TYR A 206 10.70 -7.57 -31.53
N TYR A 207 10.31 -8.84 -31.64
CA TYR A 207 10.96 -9.97 -30.93
C TYR A 207 12.49 -10.08 -31.13
N ASN A 208 13.02 -9.55 -32.23
CA ASN A 208 14.44 -9.58 -32.56
C ASN A 208 15.14 -8.22 -32.33
N GLU A 209 14.46 -7.29 -31.69
CA GLU A 209 15.00 -5.99 -31.29
C GLU A 209 15.83 -6.13 -30.02
N THR A 210 16.94 -5.40 -29.96
CA THR A 210 17.83 -5.37 -28.80
C THR A 210 17.61 -4.09 -28.01
N THR A 211 17.94 -4.12 -26.72
CA THR A 211 17.80 -2.96 -25.85
C THR A 211 18.75 -1.82 -26.25
N THR A 212 18.44 -0.61 -25.78
CA THR A 212 19.26 0.60 -26.00
C THR A 212 20.32 0.84 -24.92
N GLY A 213 20.33 0.02 -23.87
CA GLY A 213 21.21 0.14 -22.71
C GLY A 213 21.35 -1.19 -21.98
N LEU A 214 22.41 -1.31 -21.19
CA LEU A 214 22.69 -2.49 -20.37
C LEU A 214 22.01 -2.36 -19.00
N HIS A 215 21.56 -3.48 -18.44
CA HIS A 215 21.07 -3.61 -17.07
C HIS A 215 21.22 -5.07 -16.63
N GLU A 216 21.73 -5.31 -15.43
CA GLU A 216 21.92 -6.67 -14.92
C GLU A 216 20.85 -7.00 -13.88
N ALA A 217 20.39 -8.24 -13.86
CA ALA A 217 19.56 -8.73 -12.76
C ALA A 217 20.35 -8.70 -11.44
N GLU A 218 19.67 -8.48 -10.32
CA GLU A 218 20.33 -8.29 -9.03
C GLU A 218 20.00 -9.39 -8.00
N ILE A 219 18.82 -10.03 -8.08
CA ILE A 219 18.34 -10.98 -7.07
C ILE A 219 19.29 -12.17 -6.92
N TYR A 220 19.87 -12.69 -8.01
CA TYR A 220 20.80 -13.82 -7.98
C TYR A 220 22.05 -13.54 -7.13
N SER A 221 22.40 -12.27 -6.95
CA SER A 221 23.56 -11.81 -6.18
C SER A 221 23.19 -11.25 -4.80
N GLY A 222 21.90 -11.33 -4.42
CA GLY A 222 21.36 -10.82 -3.15
C GLY A 222 20.95 -9.35 -3.19
N GLY A 223 20.80 -8.76 -4.38
CA GLY A 223 20.17 -7.45 -4.56
C GLY A 223 18.64 -7.52 -4.58
N PHE A 224 18.01 -6.47 -5.11
CA PHE A 224 16.57 -6.25 -5.01
C PHE A 224 15.99 -5.96 -6.41
N PRO A 225 14.76 -6.42 -6.72
CA PRO A 225 14.09 -6.05 -7.97
C PRO A 225 13.75 -4.55 -7.98
N GLU A 226 13.67 -3.96 -9.16
CA GLU A 226 13.25 -2.56 -9.33
C GLU A 226 11.77 -2.42 -8.94
N GLU A 227 11.44 -1.44 -8.10
CA GLU A 227 10.06 -1.09 -7.74
C GLU A 227 9.47 -0.02 -8.69
N ILE A 228 8.24 -0.25 -9.13
CA ILE A 228 7.43 0.68 -9.89
C ILE A 228 6.04 0.75 -9.25
N THR A 229 5.65 1.94 -8.79
CA THR A 229 4.26 2.18 -8.38
C THR A 229 3.37 2.30 -9.61
N ILE A 230 2.29 1.52 -9.65
CA ILE A 230 1.24 1.63 -10.67
C ILE A 230 0.22 2.67 -10.19
N ASP A 231 0.06 3.77 -10.94
CA ASP A 231 -1.01 4.74 -10.68
C ASP A 231 -2.36 4.14 -11.08
N LEU A 232 -3.16 3.75 -10.09
CA LEU A 232 -4.47 3.13 -10.30
C LEU A 232 -5.50 4.07 -10.96
N ASN A 233 -5.25 5.38 -11.02
CA ASN A 233 -6.09 6.30 -11.78
C ASN A 233 -5.85 6.18 -13.29
N ASP A 234 -4.59 6.01 -13.68
CA ASP A 234 -4.18 5.87 -15.08
C ASP A 234 -4.32 4.41 -15.56
N PHE A 235 -4.10 3.44 -14.67
CA PHE A 235 -4.10 2.01 -14.93
C PHE A 235 -5.02 1.25 -13.95
N PRO A 236 -6.35 1.42 -14.07
CA PRO A 236 -7.28 0.84 -13.11
C PRO A 236 -7.32 -0.69 -13.20
N LEU A 237 -7.35 -1.32 -12.02
CA LEU A 237 -7.72 -2.73 -11.87
C LEU A 237 -9.25 -2.86 -11.97
N VAL A 238 -9.70 -3.96 -12.57
CA VAL A 238 -11.13 -4.28 -12.71
C VAL A 238 -11.53 -5.45 -11.83
N SER A 239 -12.81 -5.56 -11.48
CA SER A 239 -13.32 -6.78 -10.83
C SER A 239 -13.31 -7.95 -11.82
N GLY A 240 -12.83 -9.10 -11.38
CA GLY A 240 -12.58 -10.30 -12.19
C GLY A 240 -11.16 -10.33 -12.76
N ASP A 241 -11.05 -10.79 -14.00
CA ASP A 241 -9.79 -11.02 -14.70
C ASP A 241 -9.05 -9.71 -14.98
N ASN A 242 -7.80 -9.64 -14.52
CA ASN A 242 -6.81 -8.66 -14.93
C ASN A 242 -5.63 -9.38 -15.56
N THR A 243 -4.93 -8.71 -16.48
CA THR A 243 -3.79 -9.30 -17.21
C THR A 243 -2.55 -8.44 -17.04
N LEU A 244 -1.46 -9.04 -16.56
CA LEU A 244 -0.12 -8.48 -16.60
C LEU A 244 0.65 -9.15 -17.75
N ALA A 245 1.24 -8.35 -18.62
CA ALA A 245 1.99 -8.81 -19.78
C ALA A 245 3.34 -8.10 -19.84
N ILE A 246 4.41 -8.81 -20.16
CA ILE A 246 5.78 -8.29 -20.13
C ILE A 246 6.59 -8.85 -21.29
N GLU A 247 7.35 -8.00 -21.97
CA GLU A 247 8.44 -8.42 -22.86
C GLU A 247 9.77 -8.00 -22.27
N VAL A 248 10.74 -8.91 -22.23
CA VAL A 248 12.14 -8.64 -21.82
C VAL A 248 13.06 -8.92 -23.00
N HIS A 249 14.06 -8.06 -23.18
CA HIS A 249 14.99 -8.09 -24.29
C HIS A 249 16.44 -7.96 -23.81
N ASN A 250 17.35 -8.59 -24.55
CA ASN A 250 18.79 -8.49 -24.38
C ASN A 250 19.39 -7.33 -25.18
N TYR A 251 20.50 -6.79 -24.71
CA TYR A 251 21.29 -5.76 -25.38
C TYR A 251 21.99 -6.27 -26.63
N SER A 252 22.29 -7.56 -26.70
CA SER A 252 22.89 -8.16 -27.89
C SER A 252 22.45 -9.60 -28.12
N THR A 253 22.60 -10.05 -29.37
CA THR A 253 22.38 -11.48 -29.71
C THR A 253 23.42 -12.42 -29.11
N GLY A 254 24.42 -11.88 -28.41
CA GLY A 254 25.51 -12.60 -27.78
C GLY A 254 25.57 -12.45 -26.27
N SER A 255 24.53 -11.87 -25.63
CA SER A 255 24.43 -11.74 -24.18
C SER A 255 24.55 -13.11 -23.51
N SER A 256 25.21 -13.16 -22.35
CA SER A 256 25.49 -14.38 -21.59
C SER A 256 24.27 -14.91 -20.84
N ASP A 257 23.30 -14.04 -20.66
CA ASP A 257 22.19 -14.10 -19.73
C ASP A 257 20.95 -13.40 -20.30
N LEU A 258 19.81 -13.62 -19.65
CA LEU A 258 18.56 -12.87 -19.72
C LEU A 258 17.78 -13.24 -18.47
N SER A 259 17.22 -12.28 -17.74
CA SER A 259 16.34 -12.56 -16.60
C SER A 259 15.01 -11.83 -16.74
N CYS A 260 13.93 -12.50 -16.34
CA CYS A 260 12.58 -11.91 -16.25
C CYS A 260 11.86 -12.50 -15.03
N ILE A 261 11.93 -11.79 -13.90
CA ILE A 261 11.31 -12.15 -12.63
C ILE A 261 10.36 -11.04 -12.19
N PRO A 262 9.08 -11.08 -12.62
CA PRO A 262 8.07 -10.12 -12.22
C PRO A 262 7.36 -10.49 -10.93
N PHE A 263 6.97 -9.46 -10.18
CA PHE A 263 6.13 -9.51 -8.99
C PHE A 263 5.03 -8.45 -9.10
N LEU A 264 3.87 -8.72 -8.53
CA LEU A 264 2.82 -7.73 -8.34
C LEU A 264 2.28 -7.87 -6.93
N THR A 265 2.34 -6.77 -6.18
CA THR A 265 1.87 -6.69 -4.79
C THR A 265 0.80 -5.63 -4.69
N LEU A 266 -0.33 -5.95 -4.06
CA LEU A 266 -1.44 -5.04 -3.83
C LEU A 266 -1.52 -4.67 -2.34
N GLY A 267 -1.74 -3.40 -2.08
CA GLY A 267 -2.02 -2.86 -0.75
C GLY A 267 -3.52 -2.68 -0.59
N TYR A 268 -4.10 -3.35 0.40
CA TYR A 268 -5.52 -3.24 0.74
C TYR A 268 -5.72 -2.32 1.95
N ASN A 269 -6.82 -1.59 1.97
CA ASN A 269 -7.23 -0.77 3.13
C ASN A 269 -7.93 -1.56 4.23
N VAL A 270 -8.15 -2.86 4.04
CA VAL A 270 -8.75 -3.79 4.99
C VAL A 270 -7.99 -5.11 4.95
N GLU A 271 -7.99 -5.85 6.06
CA GLU A 271 -7.46 -7.21 6.05
C GLU A 271 -8.32 -8.15 5.19
N GLN A 272 -7.66 -9.07 4.49
CA GLN A 272 -8.29 -10.07 3.65
C GLN A 272 -7.82 -11.48 4.01
N ASP A 273 -8.72 -12.44 3.83
CA ASP A 273 -8.39 -13.86 3.96
C ASP A 273 -7.60 -14.34 2.73
N GLY A 274 -6.62 -15.21 2.95
CA GLY A 274 -5.93 -15.93 1.87
C GLY A 274 -4.90 -15.11 1.09
N VAL A 275 -4.47 -13.96 1.62
CA VAL A 275 -3.34 -13.20 1.07
C VAL A 275 -2.04 -14.00 1.10
N GLN A 276 -1.12 -13.64 0.22
CA GLN A 276 0.22 -14.22 0.15
C GLN A 276 1.28 -13.23 0.61
N ASP A 277 2.26 -13.75 1.36
CA ASP A 277 3.40 -12.94 1.78
C ASP A 277 4.24 -12.50 0.57
N PRO A 278 4.59 -11.20 0.49
CA PRO A 278 5.57 -10.68 -0.48
C PRO A 278 6.91 -11.40 -0.40
N HIS A 279 7.56 -11.57 -1.56
CA HIS A 279 8.87 -12.18 -1.62
C HIS A 279 9.88 -11.42 -0.74
N PRO A 280 10.75 -12.10 0.04
CA PRO A 280 11.68 -11.42 0.97
C PRO A 280 12.71 -10.50 0.32
N SER A 281 12.91 -10.60 -0.99
CA SER A 281 13.75 -9.67 -1.75
C SER A 281 13.01 -8.40 -2.18
N MET A 282 11.73 -8.23 -1.85
CA MET A 282 11.02 -6.97 -2.06
C MET A 282 11.05 -6.15 -0.77
N GLN A 283 11.31 -4.86 -0.92
CA GLN A 283 11.09 -3.88 0.14
C GLN A 283 9.76 -3.21 -0.16
N LEU A 284 8.79 -3.33 0.75
CA LEU A 284 7.52 -2.65 0.60
C LEU A 284 7.51 -1.40 1.48
N PRO A 285 6.94 -0.29 0.99
CA PRO A 285 6.85 0.92 1.76
C PRO A 285 5.88 0.73 2.94
N ASN A 286 6.20 1.37 4.06
CA ASN A 286 5.21 1.62 5.08
C ASN A 286 4.12 2.55 4.53
N SER A 287 2.95 2.54 5.16
CA SER A 287 1.83 3.41 4.79
C SER A 287 1.23 3.97 6.06
N TYR A 288 1.15 5.29 6.13
CA TYR A 288 0.64 6.01 7.28
C TYR A 288 -0.38 7.06 6.83
N LEU A 289 -1.29 7.41 7.74
CA LEU A 289 -2.16 8.56 7.56
C LEU A 289 -1.43 9.84 7.91
N HIS A 290 -1.69 10.89 7.13
CA HIS A 290 -1.16 12.22 7.35
C HIS A 290 -2.29 13.25 7.32
N THR A 291 -2.44 14.03 8.39
CA THR A 291 -3.41 15.15 8.39
C THR A 291 -2.94 16.30 7.50
N ASN A 292 -3.84 17.23 7.22
CA ASN A 292 -3.58 18.49 6.52
C ASN A 292 -3.17 19.63 7.49
N PHE A 293 -2.65 19.28 8.66
CA PHE A 293 -2.12 20.21 9.65
C PHE A 293 -0.95 19.56 10.42
N LYS A 294 -0.28 20.35 11.25
CA LYS A 294 0.76 19.90 12.19
C LYS A 294 0.35 20.23 13.61
N ILE A 295 1.02 19.64 14.60
CA ILE A 295 0.76 19.97 15.99
C ILE A 295 1.74 21.06 16.45
N SER A 296 1.22 22.17 16.97
CA SER A 296 1.99 23.27 17.50
C SER A 296 2.81 22.82 18.71
N SER A 297 4.14 23.00 18.65
CA SER A 297 5.05 22.69 19.75
C SER A 297 4.82 23.54 21.01
N SER A 298 4.09 24.66 20.88
CA SER A 298 3.66 25.49 22.03
C SER A 298 2.33 25.04 22.66
N GLY A 299 1.72 24.01 22.12
CA GLY A 299 0.43 23.48 22.53
C GLY A 299 -0.75 24.04 21.74
N GLU A 300 -1.70 23.17 21.45
CA GLU A 300 -3.01 23.50 20.90
C GLU A 300 -4.05 22.42 21.24
N ASP A 301 -5.32 22.71 20.98
CA ASP A 301 -6.38 21.72 21.15
C ASP A 301 -6.34 20.75 19.97
N LEU A 302 -6.45 19.45 20.24
CA LEU A 302 -6.72 18.41 19.27
C LEU A 302 -8.07 17.80 19.60
N ILE A 303 -9.01 17.84 18.66
CA ILE A 303 -10.42 17.53 18.88
C ILE A 303 -10.85 16.44 17.91
N LEU A 304 -11.35 15.33 18.46
CA LEU A 304 -11.90 14.20 17.72
C LEU A 304 -13.43 14.27 17.74
N SER A 305 -14.06 14.10 16.58
CA SER A 305 -15.50 14.05 16.41
C SER A 305 -15.96 12.87 15.56
N ASP A 306 -17.19 12.42 15.75
CA ASP A 306 -17.82 11.41 14.90
C ASP A 306 -18.29 12.00 13.55
N ASN A 307 -18.84 11.15 12.69
CA ASN A 307 -19.36 11.56 11.38
C ASN A 307 -20.64 12.42 11.41
N GLN A 308 -21.10 12.84 12.59
CA GLN A 308 -22.21 13.77 12.81
C GLN A 308 -21.73 15.06 13.49
N ASP A 309 -20.42 15.31 13.50
CA ASP A 309 -19.74 16.43 14.16
C ASP A 309 -19.95 16.46 15.69
N ILE A 310 -20.23 15.30 16.31
CA ILE A 310 -20.30 15.20 17.78
C ILE A 310 -18.90 14.95 18.31
N VAL A 311 -18.40 15.88 19.13
CA VAL A 311 -17.11 15.73 19.82
C VAL A 311 -17.12 14.49 20.72
N LEU A 312 -16.19 13.58 20.44
CA LEU A 312 -15.96 12.35 21.20
C LEU A 312 -14.90 12.54 22.27
N ASP A 313 -13.79 13.18 21.90
CA ASP A 313 -12.66 13.44 22.80
C ASP A 313 -11.91 14.72 22.39
N SER A 314 -11.18 15.30 23.34
CA SER A 314 -10.33 16.45 23.07
C SER A 314 -9.19 16.55 24.08
N ILE A 315 -8.02 16.98 23.63
CA ILE A 315 -6.87 17.24 24.50
C ILE A 315 -6.16 18.52 24.09
N PHE A 316 -5.73 19.31 25.08
CA PHE A 316 -4.76 20.38 24.85
C PHE A 316 -3.35 19.79 24.98
N SER A 317 -2.57 19.77 23.89
CA SER A 317 -1.26 19.11 23.85
C SER A 317 -0.22 19.77 24.75
N GLY A 318 -0.29 21.09 24.91
CA GLY A 318 0.68 21.86 25.69
C GLY A 318 2.10 21.82 25.11
N GLU A 319 3.06 22.29 25.90
CA GLU A 319 4.48 22.17 25.57
C GLU A 319 4.97 20.77 25.95
N ILE A 320 5.35 19.98 24.94
CA ILE A 320 5.92 18.64 25.10
C ILE A 320 7.41 18.73 24.71
N GLU A 321 8.30 18.19 25.54
CA GLU A 321 9.72 18.16 25.19
C GLU A 321 9.96 17.27 23.96
N THR A 322 10.98 17.58 23.18
CA THR A 322 11.33 16.80 21.98
C THR A 322 11.55 15.32 22.32
N ASP A 323 11.00 14.44 21.47
CA ASP A 323 11.03 12.97 21.62
C ASP A 323 10.32 12.43 22.87
N MET A 324 9.51 13.26 23.54
CA MET A 324 8.56 12.83 24.55
C MET A 324 7.15 12.81 23.99
N SER A 325 6.28 12.02 24.61
CA SER A 325 4.86 11.98 24.31
C SER A 325 4.01 12.28 25.52
N PHE A 326 2.81 12.79 25.28
CA PHE A 326 1.79 12.98 26.29
C PHE A 326 0.62 12.05 25.97
N GLY A 327 0.33 11.11 26.86
CA GLY A 327 -0.65 10.07 26.59
C GLY A 327 -1.43 9.62 27.82
N ARG A 328 -2.48 8.83 27.59
CA ARG A 328 -3.30 8.24 28.64
C ARG A 328 -2.54 7.12 29.34
N TYR A 329 -2.50 7.15 30.67
CA TYR A 329 -1.96 6.05 31.47
C TYR A 329 -2.94 4.88 31.47
N LEU A 330 -2.55 3.75 30.88
CA LEU A 330 -3.39 2.54 30.77
C LEU A 330 -4.77 2.86 30.18
N GLU A 331 -4.77 3.65 29.09
CA GLU A 331 -5.94 4.02 28.29
C GLU A 331 -7.06 4.69 29.11
N SER A 332 -6.71 5.21 30.30
CA SER A 332 -7.63 5.81 31.26
C SER A 332 -7.90 7.29 30.95
N SER A 333 -8.65 7.97 31.81
CA SER A 333 -8.82 9.43 31.73
C SER A 333 -7.62 10.24 32.24
N SER A 334 -6.58 9.58 32.76
CA SER A 334 -5.40 10.26 33.31
C SER A 334 -4.31 10.37 32.27
N TRP A 335 -3.87 11.59 31.99
CA TRP A 335 -2.77 11.88 31.05
C TRP A 335 -1.44 12.06 31.79
N VAL A 336 -0.37 11.48 31.24
CA VAL A 336 1.00 11.55 31.77
C VAL A 336 2.00 11.71 30.63
N LEU A 337 3.19 12.20 30.98
CA LEU A 337 4.31 12.28 30.04
C LEU A 337 5.07 10.95 30.01
N PHE A 338 5.41 10.49 28.81
CA PHE A 338 6.29 9.36 28.55
C PHE A 338 7.58 9.84 27.88
N ALA A 339 8.68 9.14 28.15
CA ALA A 339 10.04 9.49 27.76
C ALA A 339 10.75 8.33 27.11
#